data_AF-A0A936ZA53-F1
#
_entry.id   AF-A0A936ZA53-F1
#
_cell.length_a   1.000
_cell.length_b   1.000
_cell.length_c   1.000
_cell.angle_alpha   90.00
_cell.angle_beta   90.00
_cell.angle_gamma   90.00
#
_symmetry.space_group_name_H-M   'P 1'
#
loop_
_entity.id
_entity.type
_entity.pdbx_description
1 polymer ?
#
loop_
_entity_poly.entity_id
_entity_poly.type
_entity_poly.pdbx_seq_one_letter_code
_entity_poly.pdbx_strand_id
1 'polypeptide(L)' 'MQQRTRGWIMPEADIPSLLRLIDERVRSSNIEVRHRDTLIRLRDILEDDLNCHRHGGLPKVRRTKSGEAV' A
#
# COMPACT_ATOMS: atom_id res chain seq x y z
N MET A 1 -20.61 7.72 22.20
CA MET A 1 -19.47 6.78 22.28
C MET A 1 -19.09 6.39 20.86
N GLN A 2 -17.97 6.89 20.34
CA GLN A 2 -17.53 6.57 18.98
C GLN A 2 -16.87 5.18 18.99
N GLN A 3 -17.52 4.18 18.39
CA GLN A 3 -16.87 2.91 18.14
C GLN A 3 -15.82 3.13 17.06
N ARG A 4 -14.58 3.34 17.50
CA ARG A 4 -13.41 3.30 16.61
C ARG A 4 -13.41 1.92 15.98
N THR A 5 -13.71 1.85 14.69
CA THR A 5 -13.48 0.68 13.85
C THR A 5 -12.05 0.25 14.11
N ARG A 6 -11.87 -0.84 14.86
CA ARG A 6 -10.57 -1.49 15.00
C ARG A 6 -10.19 -1.89 13.57
N GLY A 7 -9.29 -1.13 12.97
CA GLY A 7 -8.78 -1.43 11.64
C GLY A 7 -8.26 -2.86 11.65
N TRP A 8 -8.71 -3.66 10.69
CA TRP A 8 -8.15 -4.99 10.52
C TRP A 8 -6.67 -4.83 10.16
N ILE A 9 -5.79 -5.35 11.01
CA ILE A 9 -4.36 -5.38 10.72
C ILE A 9 -4.12 -6.65 9.92
N MET A 10 -3.72 -6.48 8.65
CA MET A 10 -3.35 -7.59 7.79
C MET A 10 -2.05 -8.22 8.30
N PRO A 11 -1.99 -9.55 8.50
CA PRO A 11 -0.74 -10.24 8.81
C PRO A 11 0.29 -10.08 7.69
N GLU A 12 1.56 -9.88 8.04
CA GLU A 12 2.66 -9.81 7.06
C GLU A 12 2.76 -11.06 6.18
N ALA A 13 2.41 -12.23 6.73
CA ALA A 13 2.40 -13.50 6.02
C ALA A 13 1.41 -13.53 4.84
N ASP A 14 0.37 -12.69 4.89
CA ASP A 14 -0.67 -12.62 3.86
C ASP A 14 -0.29 -11.65 2.73
N ILE A 15 0.64 -10.72 2.97
CA ILE A 15 1.09 -9.71 1.99
C ILE A 15 1.62 -10.37 0.70
N PRO A 16 2.50 -11.40 0.73
CA PRO A 16 2.99 -12.04 -0.49
C PRO A 16 1.88 -12.67 -1.34
N SER A 17 0.85 -13.25 -0.70
CA SER A 17 -0.30 -13.84 -1.39
C SER A 17 -1.13 -12.77 -2.08
N LEU A 18 -1.35 -11.63 -1.42
CA LEU A 18 -2.06 -10.50 -1.99
C LEU A 18 -1.29 -9.86 -3.15
N LEU A 19 0.04 -9.70 -3.02
CA LEU A 19 0.90 -9.17 -4.09
C LEU A 19 0.82 -10.03 -5.36
N ARG A 20 0.79 -11.36 -5.22
CA ARG A 20 0.60 -12.28 -6.35
C ARG A 20 -0.73 -12.07 -7.06
N LEU A 21 -1.83 -11.96 -6.31
CA LEU A 21 -3.16 -11.71 -6.87
C LEU A 21 -3.23 -10.37 -7.60
N ILE A 22 -2.59 -9.35 -7.05
CA ILE A 22 -2.50 -8.04 -7.70
C ILE A 22 -1.73 -8.13 -9.02
N ASP A 23 -0.58 -8.81 -9.03
CA ASP A 23 0.23 -8.97 -10.25
C ASP A 23 -0.51 -9.77 -11.33
N GLU A 24 -1.17 -10.87 -10.96
CA GLU A 24 -2.04 -11.64 -11.86
C GLU A 24 -3.15 -10.77 -12.46
N ARG A 25 -3.78 -9.93 -11.64
CA ARG A 25 -4.86 -9.04 -12.08
C ARG A 25 -4.35 -7.93 -12.99
N VAL A 26 -3.19 -7.34 -12.69
CA VAL A 26 -2.54 -6.29 -13.49
C VAL A 26 -2.08 -6.81 -14.86
N ARG A 27 -1.73 -8.10 -14.95
CA ARG A 27 -1.37 -8.79 -16.21
C ARG A 27 -2.59 -9.23 -17.02
N SER A 28 -3.76 -9.30 -16.42
CA SER A 28 -5.00 -9.62 -17.12
C SER A 28 -5.42 -8.46 -18.03
N SER A 29 -5.63 -8.73 -19.33
CA SER A 29 -6.11 -7.73 -20.29
C SER A 29 -7.58 -7.31 -20.09
N ASN A 30 -8.27 -7.88 -19.10
CA ASN A 30 -9.70 -7.68 -18.86
C ASN A 30 -9.99 -6.63 -17.76
N ILE A 31 -9.04 -5.74 -17.47
CA ILE A 31 -9.25 -4.67 -16.50
C ILE A 31 -9.05 -3.30 -17.16
N GLU A 32 -9.88 -2.34 -16.77
CA GLU A 32 -9.70 -0.97 -17.23
C GLU A 32 -8.35 -0.42 -16.77
N VAL A 33 -7.74 0.44 -17.60
CA VAL A 33 -6.44 1.05 -17.31
C VAL A 33 -6.44 1.76 -15.95
N ARG A 34 -7.53 2.44 -15.58
CA ARG A 34 -7.67 3.11 -14.27
C ARG A 34 -7.61 2.13 -13.08
N HIS A 35 -8.23 0.96 -13.23
CA HIS A 35 -8.18 -0.08 -12.21
C HIS A 35 -6.79 -0.70 -12.13
N ARG A 36 -6.11 -0.88 -13.28
CA ARG A 36 -4.72 -1.32 -13.34
C ARG A 36 -3.79 -0.36 -12.60
N ASP A 37 -3.90 0.94 -12.83
CA ASP A 37 -3.08 1.95 -12.17
C ASP A 37 -3.30 1.98 -10.66
N THR A 38 -4.55 1.80 -10.23
CA THR A 38 -4.90 1.71 -8.81
C THR A 38 -4.26 0.49 -8.15
N LEU A 39 -4.28 -0.66 -8.83
CA LEU A 39 -3.66 -1.90 -8.36
C LEU A 39 -2.13 -1.79 -8.30
N ILE A 40 -1.50 -1.11 -9.27
CA ILE A 40 -0.06 -0.83 -9.24
C ILE A 40 0.30 0.02 -8.03
N ARG A 41 -0.46 1.09 -7.75
CA ARG A 41 -0.23 1.93 -6.55
C ARG A 41 -0.42 1.15 -5.25
N LEU A 42 -1.42 0.28 -5.21
CA LEU A 42 -1.65 -0.57 -4.03
C LEU A 42 -0.47 -1.53 -3.82
N ARG A 43 0.06 -2.12 -4.90
CA ARG A 43 1.26 -2.96 -4.85
C ARG A 43 2.44 -2.21 -4.25
N ASP A 44 2.71 -0.99 -4.73
CA ASP A 44 3.83 -0.17 -4.23
C ASP A 44 3.71 0.11 -2.72
N ILE A 45 2.51 0.39 -2.22
CA ILE A 45 2.26 0.64 -0.79
C ILE A 45 2.56 -0.62 0.04
N LEU A 46 2.09 -1.79 -0.42
CA LEU A 46 2.29 -3.06 0.29
C LEU A 46 3.77 -3.48 0.27
N GLU A 47 4.47 -3.25 -0.84
CA GLU A 47 5.90 -3.52 -0.94
C GLU A 47 6.72 -2.58 -0.03
N ASP A 48 6.36 -1.29 0.05
CA ASP A 48 7.00 -0.33 0.94
C ASP A 48 6.79 -0.68 2.42
N ASP A 49 5.57 -1.07 2.80
CA ASP A 49 5.22 -1.50 4.17
C ASP A 49 6.00 -2.76 4.58
N LEU A 50 6.05 -3.76 3.70
CA LEU A 50 6.83 -4.98 3.92
C LEU A 50 8.33 -4.69 4.06
N ASN A 51 8.87 -3.77 3.26
CA ASN A 51 10.26 -3.34 3.36
C ASN A 51 10.53 -2.57 4.66
N CYS A 52 9.59 -1.73 5.12
CA CYS A 52 9.70 -1.03 6.40
C CYS A 52 9.75 -2.01 7.59
N HIS A 53 8.93 -3.07 7.58
CA HIS A 53 8.96 -4.12 8.60
C HIS A 53 10.25 -4.94 8.57
N ARG A 54 10.78 -5.27 7.40
CA ARG A 54 12.04 -6.03 7.27
C ARG A 54 13.29 -5.27 7.70
N HIS A 55 13.30 -3.95 7.55
CA HIS A 55 14.49 -3.13 7.81
C HIS A 55 14.53 -2.43 9.17
N GLY A 56 13.55 -2.68 10.06
CA GLY A 56 13.55 -2.12 11.43
C GLY A 56 13.62 -0.59 11.47
N GLY A 57 13.18 0.08 10.41
CA GLY A 57 13.43 1.51 10.18
C GLY A 57 12.14 2.30 10.18
N LEU A 58 12.05 3.23 11.13
CA LEU A 58 11.04 4.29 11.29
C LEU A 58 10.28 4.68 10.00
N PRO A 59 8.97 4.97 10.11
CA PRO A 59 8.18 5.44 8.97
C PRO A 59 8.87 6.68 8.39
N LYS A 60 9.30 6.58 7.13
CA LYS A 60 9.75 7.74 6.35
C LYS A 60 8.51 8.61 6.14
N VAL A 61 8.20 9.46 7.12
CA VAL A 61 7.26 10.56 6.95
C VAL A 61 7.77 11.34 5.74
N ARG A 62 7.10 11.16 4.60
CA ARG A 62 7.26 12.05 3.46
C ARG A 62 6.85 13.43 3.97
N ARG A 63 7.84 14.23 4.40
CA ARG A 63 7.66 15.66 4.61
C ARG A 63 7.19 16.23 3.28
N THR A 64 5.89 16.47 3.16
CA THR A 64 5.36 17.44 2.22
C THR A 64 5.96 18.77 2.64
N LYS A 65 6.99 19.20 1.91
CA LYS A 65 7.41 20.60 1.93
C LYS A 65 6.30 21.40 1.25
N SER A 66 5.31 21.77 2.04
CA SER A 66 4.31 22.79 1.73
C SER A 66 4.25 23.63 2.98
N GLY A 67 4.57 24.91 3.02
CA GLY A 67 4.98 25.89 2.03
C GLY A 67 5.35 27.13 2.86
N GLU A 68 6.30 27.88 2.35
CA GLU A 68 6.72 29.20 2.80
C GLU A 68 5.55 30.22 2.74
N ALA A 69 5.69 31.33 3.48
CA ALA A 69 4.73 32.42 3.78
C ALA A 69 3.93 32.18 5.09
N VAL A 70 4.05 33.04 6.12
CA VAL A 70 4.01 34.52 6.10
C VAL A 70 5.02 35.14 7.07
#